data_AF-A0A818CEH4-F1
#
_entry.id   AF-A0A818CEH4-F1
#
_cell.length_a   1.000
_cell.length_b   1.000
_cell.length_c   1.000
_cell.angle_alpha   90.00
_cell.angle_beta   90.00
_cell.angle_gamma   90.00
#
_symmetry.space_group_name_H-M   'P 1'
#
loop_
_entity.id
_entity.type
_entity.pdbx_description
1 polymer ?
#
loop_
_entity_poly.entity_id
_entity_poly.type
_entity_poly.pdbx_seq_one_letter_code
_entity_poly.pdbx_strand_id
1 'polypeptide(L)' 'MVDQVPINSPYETFSDVAKELFCDGIYNWGRIVTLFYFTYKLILKSLRDQPSSILHVLVEWTVRFVKEKFIIKFVLILVV' A
#
# COMPACT_ATOMS: atom_id res chain seq x y z
N MET A 1 -7.64 -15.30 -4.08
CA MET A 1 -8.08 -14.87 -2.74
C MET A 1 -8.64 -13.45 -2.74
N VAL A 2 -7.97 -12.46 -3.36
CA VAL A 2 -8.47 -11.06 -3.44
C VAL A 2 -9.85 -10.91 -4.12
N ASP A 3 -10.18 -11.78 -5.08
CA ASP A 3 -11.43 -11.65 -5.84
C ASP A 3 -12.69 -11.97 -5.03
N GLN A 4 -12.58 -12.73 -3.92
CA GLN A 4 -13.72 -13.19 -3.12
C GLN A 4 -14.14 -12.23 -1.99
N VAL A 5 -13.36 -11.18 -1.70
CA VAL A 5 -13.67 -10.27 -0.60
C VAL A 5 -14.63 -9.17 -1.07
N PRO A 6 -15.82 -9.01 -0.48
CA PRO A 6 -16.70 -7.86 -0.75
C PRO A 6 -16.05 -6.59 -0.21
N ILE A 7 -15.81 -5.61 -1.08
CA ILE A 7 -15.13 -4.35 -0.73
C ILE A 7 -16.18 -3.33 -0.28
N ASN A 8 -16.55 -3.39 1.00
CA ASN A 8 -17.37 -2.34 1.61
C ASN A 8 -16.51 -1.10 1.95
N SER A 9 -15.23 -1.33 2.29
CA SER A 9 -14.21 -0.29 2.52
C SER A 9 -12.83 -0.81 2.11
N PRO A 10 -12.22 -0.27 1.01
CA PRO A 10 -10.90 -0.70 0.55
C PRO A 10 -9.82 -0.49 1.62
N TYR A 11 -9.97 0.56 2.44
CA TYR A 11 -9.01 0.85 3.50
C TYR A 11 -9.04 -0.19 4.62
N GLU A 12 -10.22 -0.64 5.05
CA GLU A 12 -10.33 -1.68 6.09
C GLU A 12 -9.71 -3.00 5.63
N THR A 13 -10.02 -3.40 4.38
CA THR A 13 -9.43 -4.62 3.80
C THR A 13 -7.91 -4.52 3.70
N PHE A 14 -7.37 -3.36 3.31
CA PHE A 14 -5.93 -3.12 3.34
C PHE A 14 -5.35 -3.21 4.75
N SER A 15 -6.01 -2.58 5.73
CA SER A 15 -5.56 -2.55 7.12
C SER A 15 -5.45 -3.94 7.71
N ASP A 16 -6.44 -4.79 7.48
CA ASP A 16 -6.47 -6.14 8.05
C ASP A 16 -5.44 -7.06 7.41
N VAL A 17 -5.27 -7.00 6.09
CA VAL A 17 -4.21 -7.74 5.39
C VAL A 17 -2.82 -7.29 5.84
N ALA A 18 -2.61 -5.99 6.07
CA ALA A 18 -1.35 -5.48 6.59
C ALA A 18 -1.07 -5.98 8.02
N LYS A 19 -2.08 -5.96 8.92
CA LYS A 19 -1.94 -6.48 10.29
C LYS A 19 -1.58 -7.96 10.27
N GLU A 20 -2.25 -8.75 9.45
CA GLU A 20 -2.01 -10.19 9.35
C GLU A 20 -0.63 -10.49 8.77
N LEU A 21 -0.21 -9.77 7.71
CA LEU A 21 1.08 -9.97 7.05
C LEU A 21 2.30 -9.69 7.93
N PHE A 22 2.14 -8.83 8.95
CA PHE A 22 3.22 -8.44 9.87
C PHE A 22 2.91 -8.81 11.33
N CYS A 23 1.97 -9.71 11.59
CA CYS A 23 1.56 -10.06 12.95
C CYS A 23 2.70 -10.70 13.78
N ASP A 24 3.66 -11.32 13.11
CA ASP A 24 4.85 -11.93 13.70
C ASP A 24 6.03 -10.95 13.87
N GLY A 25 5.85 -9.68 13.50
CA GLY A 25 6.88 -8.64 13.60
C GLY A 25 8.03 -8.76 12.58
N ILE A 26 7.94 -9.64 11.58
CA ILE A 26 9.00 -9.83 10.58
C ILE A 26 8.78 -8.92 9.37
N TYR A 27 9.68 -7.96 9.19
CA TYR A 27 9.67 -7.01 8.08
C TYR A 27 10.79 -7.34 7.10
N ASN A 28 10.46 -8.08 6.03
CA ASN A 28 11.39 -8.36 4.93
C ASN A 28 10.86 -7.81 3.60
N TRP A 29 11.77 -7.66 2.64
CA TRP A 29 11.47 -7.09 1.33
C TRP A 29 10.39 -7.85 0.56
N GLY A 30 10.33 -9.18 0.70
CA GLY A 30 9.29 -10.00 0.07
C GLY A 30 7.89 -9.60 0.52
N ARG A 31 7.67 -9.47 1.83
CA ARG A 31 6.37 -9.07 2.40
C ARG A 31 6.00 -7.63 2.05
N ILE A 32 6.98 -6.73 2.03
CA ILE A 32 6.78 -5.34 1.59
C ILE A 32 6.27 -5.32 0.15
N VAL A 33 6.95 -6.03 -0.77
CA VAL A 33 6.53 -6.13 -2.17
C VAL A 33 5.15 -6.78 -2.31
N THR A 34 4.85 -7.83 -1.52
CA THR A 34 3.52 -8.46 -1.48
C THR A 34 2.43 -7.46 -1.09
N LEU A 35 2.66 -6.61 -0.08
CA LEU A 35 1.69 -5.60 0.35
C LEU A 35 1.43 -4.56 -0.76
N PHE A 36 2.47 -4.11 -1.46
CA PHE A 36 2.32 -3.20 -2.60
C PHE A 36 1.53 -3.83 -3.74
N TYR A 37 1.80 -5.09 -4.08
CA TYR A 37 1.07 -5.81 -5.12
C TYR A 37 -0.40 -6.04 -4.75
N PHE A 38 -0.68 -6.39 -3.49
CA PHE A 38 -2.04 -6.49 -2.97
C PHE A 38 -2.78 -5.15 -3.07
N THR A 39 -2.13 -4.06 -2.66
CA THR A 39 -2.69 -2.71 -2.74
C THR A 39 -3.04 -2.34 -4.18
N TYR A 40 -2.14 -2.59 -5.13
CA TYR A 40 -2.40 -2.40 -6.57
C TYR A 40 -3.64 -3.16 -7.05
N LYS A 41 -3.79 -4.45 -6.68
CA LYS A 41 -4.98 -5.24 -7.04
C LYS A 41 -6.26 -4.70 -6.41
N LEU A 42 -6.19 -4.25 -5.15
CA LEU A 42 -7.34 -3.70 -4.44
C LEU A 42 -7.84 -2.42 -5.11
N ILE A 43 -6.92 -1.57 -5.55
CA ILE A 43 -7.21 -0.35 -6.31
C ILE A 43 -7.89 -0.67 -7.63
N LEU A 44 -7.35 -1.63 -8.39
CA LEU A 44 -7.98 -2.05 -9.65
C LEU A 44 -9.40 -2.60 -9.46
N LYS A 45 -9.66 -3.25 -8.33
CA LYS A 45 -10.99 -3.75 -8.01
C LYS A 45 -11.94 -2.61 -7.63
N SER A 46 -11.49 -1.66 -6.79
CA SER A 46 -12.28 -0.48 -6.40
C SER A 46 -12.54 0.51 -7.54
N LEU A 47 -11.66 0.56 -8.56
CA LEU A 47 -11.85 1.39 -9.75
C LEU A 47 -13.07 0.98 -10.59
N ARG A 48 -13.50 -0.29 -10.52
CA ARG A 48 -14.73 -0.74 -11.20
C ARG A 48 -15.98 -0.15 -10.57
N ASP A 49 -15.93 0.16 -9.28
CA ASP A 49 -17.08 0.62 -8.51
C ASP A 49 -17.09 2.16 -8.36
N GLN A 50 -15.93 2.83 -8.22
CA GLN A 50 -15.81 4.30 -8.15
C GLN A 50 -14.47 4.81 -8.73
N PRO A 51 -14.42 5.28 -9.99
CA PRO A 51 -13.16 5.52 -10.71
C PRO A 51 -12.44 6.86 -10.43
N SER A 52 -13.10 7.89 -9.90
CA SER A 52 -12.56 9.27 -9.98
C SER A 52 -11.85 9.81 -8.72
N SER A 53 -12.16 9.31 -7.52
CA SER A 53 -11.66 9.89 -6.27
C SER A 53 -10.45 9.15 -5.68
N ILE A 54 -10.31 7.85 -5.92
CA ILE A 54 -9.32 7.02 -5.24
C ILE A 54 -7.89 7.19 -5.79
N LEU A 55 -7.74 7.40 -7.10
CA LEU A 55 -6.44 7.53 -7.75
C LEU A 55 -5.69 8.78 -7.30
N HIS A 56 -6.41 9.89 -7.11
CA HIS A 56 -5.82 11.13 -6.62
C HIS A 56 -5.22 10.95 -5.23
N VAL A 57 -5.96 10.29 -4.33
CA VAL A 57 -5.53 10.01 -2.96
C VAL A 57 -4.33 9.07 -2.92
N LEU A 58 -4.26 8.09 -3.81
CA LEU A 58 -3.17 7.11 -3.85
C LEU A 58 -1.88 7.66 -4.48
N VAL A 59 -2.00 8.48 -5.52
CA VAL A 59 -0.84 9.21 -6.06
C VAL A 59 -0.32 10.17 -4.99
N GLU A 60 -1.21 10.88 -4.31
CA GLU A 60 -0.83 11.78 -3.21
C GLU A 60 -0.14 11.03 -2.07
N TRP A 61 -0.69 9.90 -1.61
CA TRP A 61 -0.10 9.09 -0.54
C TRP A 61 1.22 8.46 -0.94
N THR A 62 1.35 7.99 -2.19
CA THR A 62 2.60 7.42 -2.70
C THR A 62 3.67 8.50 -2.79
N VAL A 63 3.34 9.67 -3.33
CA VAL A 63 4.27 10.82 -3.40
C VAL A 63 4.65 11.30 -2.00
N ARG A 64 3.69 11.37 -1.07
CA ARG A 64 3.96 11.78 0.31
C ARG A 64 4.84 10.77 1.05
N PHE A 65 4.56 9.48 0.90
CA PHE A 65 5.39 8.42 1.48
C PHE A 65 6.81 8.43 0.93
N VAL A 66 6.99 8.58 -0.38
CA VAL A 66 8.32 8.71 -1.00
C VAL A 66 9.03 9.97 -0.50
N LYS A 67 8.35 11.11 -0.42
CA LYS A 67 8.96 12.34 0.12
C LYS A 67 9.37 12.20 1.59
N GLU A 68 8.50 11.63 2.44
CA GLU A 68 8.74 11.56 3.88
C GLU A 68 9.68 10.42 4.29
N LYS A 69 9.64 9.28 3.58
CA LYS A 69 10.41 8.08 3.95
C LYS A 69 11.62 7.82 3.07
N PHE A 70 11.60 8.21 1.80
CA PHE A 70 12.73 8.00 0.88
C PHE A 70 13.68 9.20 0.81
N ILE A 71 13.22 10.46 0.78
CA ILE A 71 14.17 11.61 0.70
C ILE A 71 15.01 11.74 1.99
N ILE A 72 14.43 11.52 3.16
CA ILE A 72 15.16 11.63 4.43
C ILE A 72 16.15 10.46 4.64
N LYS A 73 15.91 9.28 4.06
CA LYS A 73 16.82 8.13 4.17
C LYS A 73 17.85 8.02 3.03
N PHE A 74 17.56 8.50 1.82
CA PHE A 74 18.52 8.40 0.70
C PHE A 74 19.66 9.43 0.80
N VAL A 75 19.39 10.63 1.34
CA VAL A 75 20.44 11.64 1.56
C VAL A 75 21.47 11.20 2.61
N LEU A 76 21.06 10.39 3.60
CA LEU A 76 21.97 9.84 4.63
C LEU A 76 22.81 8.63 4.14
N ILE A 77 22.37 7.92 3.09
CA ILE A 77 23.07 6.74 2.55
C ILE A 77 24.06 7.12 1.42
N LEU A 78 23.97 8.33 0.86
CA LEU A 78 24.92 8.83 -0.15
C LEU A 78 25.99 9.77 0.41
N VAL A 79 26.01 10.04 1.73
CA VAL A 79 27.01 10.89 2.41
C VAL A 79 27.79 10.11 3.49
N VAL A 80 27.71 8.77 3.48
CA VAL A 80 28.61 7.88 4.25
C VAL A 80 29.05 6.74 3.37
#